data_AF-A0A9D4JSK9-F1
#
_entry.id   AF-A0A9D4JSK9-F1
#
_cell.length_a   1.000
_cell.length_b   1.000
_cell.length_c   1.000
_cell.angle_alpha   90.00
_cell.angle_beta   90.00
_cell.angle_gamma   90.00
#
_symmetry.space_group_name_H-M   'P 1'
#
loop_
_entity.id
_entity.type
_entity.pdbx_description
1 polymer ?
#
loop_
_entity_poly.entity_id
_entity_poly.type
_entity_poly.pdbx_seq_one_letter_code
_entity_poly.pdbx_strand_id
1 'polypeptide(L)'
;MTVITGTDIGDAEATRASTSSTSGPMDSVETITDVSRDSASVGVNLCGAVSIHNVRILLREWISSTPAPQAEDEEVLISYLQDLVMDKNLEQVDLVLKFMARNLKQQENDNWLTSLHRIFTQTQALVFHLYGSRLASISV
;
A
#
# COMPACT_ATOMS: atom_id res chain seq x y z
N MET A 1 -7.70 -59.40 16.05
CA MET A 1 -8.91 -60.24 15.98
C MET A 1 -9.99 -59.38 15.36
N THR A 2 -10.35 -59.71 14.12
CA THR A 2 -11.32 -59.02 13.25
C THR A 2 -12.74 -59.51 13.55
N VAL A 3 -13.76 -58.65 13.47
CA VAL A 3 -15.09 -58.87 12.83
C VAL A 3 -15.90 -57.56 12.93
N ILE A 4 -16.10 -56.74 11.87
CA ILE A 4 -17.16 -56.66 10.83
C ILE A 4 -18.61 -57.02 11.24
N THR A 5 -19.54 -56.07 11.06
CA THR A 5 -20.82 -56.06 10.27
C THR A 5 -21.48 -54.66 10.40
N GLY A 6 -21.89 -53.93 9.35
CA GLY A 6 -22.98 -54.16 8.37
C GLY A 6 -24.31 -53.63 8.97
N THR A 7 -25.07 -52.66 8.42
CA THR A 7 -25.89 -52.65 7.18
C THR A 7 -26.71 -51.32 7.21
N ASP A 8 -26.60 -50.40 6.25
CA ASP A 8 -27.45 -50.14 5.06
C ASP A 8 -28.96 -49.83 5.29
N ILE A 9 -29.49 -48.99 4.37
CA ILE A 9 -30.89 -48.81 3.91
C ILE A 9 -31.58 -47.49 4.31
N GLY A 10 -31.94 -46.69 3.30
CA GLY A 10 -33.26 -46.03 3.28
C GLY A 10 -33.41 -44.71 2.53
N ASP A 11 -33.49 -44.77 1.19
CA ASP A 11 -34.05 -43.75 0.30
C ASP A 11 -35.42 -43.19 0.74
N ALA A 12 -35.66 -41.90 0.49
CA ALA A 12 -37.00 -41.34 0.35
C ALA A 12 -37.00 -40.15 -0.63
N GLU A 13 -37.16 -40.49 -1.92
CA GLU A 13 -37.62 -39.62 -3.00
C GLU A 13 -39.15 -39.41 -2.89
N ALA A 14 -39.64 -38.17 -3.01
CA ALA A 14 -40.99 -37.86 -3.52
C ALA A 14 -41.20 -36.35 -3.76
N THR A 15 -40.89 -35.92 -4.99
CA THR A 15 -41.77 -35.21 -5.94
C THR A 15 -42.99 -34.44 -5.41
N ARG A 16 -43.05 -33.13 -5.70
CA ARG A 16 -44.34 -32.41 -5.90
C ARG A 16 -44.20 -31.17 -6.78
N ALA A 17 -44.76 -31.34 -7.98
CA ALA A 17 -45.59 -30.46 -8.82
C ALA A 17 -45.37 -28.94 -8.92
N SER A 18 -45.49 -28.51 -10.18
CA SER A 18 -45.32 -27.20 -10.79
C SER A 18 -46.48 -26.21 -10.60
N THR A 19 -46.17 -24.96 -11.02
CA THR A 19 -47.04 -23.88 -11.52
C THR A 19 -47.58 -22.85 -10.50
N SER A 20 -47.09 -21.61 -10.57
CA SER A 20 -47.82 -20.46 -11.14
C SER A 20 -47.16 -19.13 -10.76
N SER A 21 -46.73 -18.43 -11.80
CA SER A 21 -46.60 -16.97 -11.97
C SER A 21 -47.00 -16.03 -10.82
N THR A 22 -46.06 -15.18 -10.42
CA THR A 22 -46.35 -13.77 -10.09
C THR A 22 -45.21 -12.90 -10.60
N SER A 23 -45.56 -12.05 -11.55
CA SER A 23 -44.73 -10.96 -12.06
C SER A 23 -44.60 -9.89 -10.98
N GLY A 24 -43.38 -9.47 -10.71
CA GLY A 24 -43.06 -8.23 -10.01
C GLY A 24 -41.72 -7.72 -10.51
N PRO A 25 -41.63 -6.51 -11.09
CA PRO A 25 -40.34 -5.91 -11.40
C PRO A 25 -39.80 -5.35 -10.08
N MET A 26 -38.90 -6.08 -9.43
CA MET A 26 -38.06 -5.49 -8.38
C MET A 26 -36.84 -4.91 -9.07
N ASP A 27 -37.03 -3.67 -9.52
CA ASP A 27 -35.99 -2.68 -9.72
C ASP A 27 -35.33 -2.45 -8.36
N SER A 28 -34.24 -3.18 -8.12
CA SER A 28 -33.35 -2.98 -6.97
C SER A 28 -31.93 -2.95 -7.50
N VAL A 29 -31.63 -1.84 -8.18
CA VAL A 29 -30.34 -1.15 -8.21
C VAL A 29 -29.16 -1.92 -7.60
N GLU A 30 -28.61 -2.87 -8.35
CA GLU A 30 -27.20 -3.25 -8.20
C GLU A 30 -26.35 -2.14 -8.80
N THR A 31 -26.30 -0.99 -8.12
CA THR A 31 -25.16 -0.08 -8.29
C THR A 31 -24.10 -0.58 -7.32
N ILE A 32 -23.43 -1.66 -7.72
CA ILE A 32 -22.07 -1.90 -7.30
C ILE A 32 -21.35 -0.62 -7.73
N THR A 33 -21.08 0.26 -6.78
CA THR A 33 -20.17 1.37 -6.96
C THR A 33 -18.84 0.73 -7.27
N ASP A 34 -18.63 0.54 -8.56
CA ASP A 34 -17.34 0.59 -9.21
C ASP A 34 -16.53 1.65 -8.47
N VAL A 35 -15.62 1.19 -7.61
CA VAL A 35 -14.51 2.02 -7.15
C VAL A 35 -13.60 2.13 -8.36
N SER A 36 -14.09 2.84 -9.36
CA SER A 36 -13.29 3.56 -10.32
C SER A 36 -12.33 4.35 -9.46
N ARG A 37 -11.08 3.85 -9.41
CA ARG A 37 -9.92 4.69 -9.21
C ARG A 37 -10.01 5.73 -10.31
N ASP A 38 -10.76 6.79 -10.02
CA ASP A 38 -10.81 8.00 -10.80
C ASP A 38 -9.43 8.63 -10.63
N SER A 39 -8.47 8.09 -11.38
CA SER A 39 -7.13 8.62 -11.54
C SER A 39 -7.21 9.85 -12.43
N ALA A 40 -8.01 10.84 -12.03
CA ALA A 40 -8.05 12.16 -12.60
C ALA A 40 -6.81 12.92 -12.11
N SER A 41 -5.64 12.56 -12.64
CA SER A 41 -4.39 13.32 -12.59
C SER A 41 -4.17 14.15 -11.31
N VAL A 42 -4.31 13.52 -10.14
CA VAL A 42 -3.84 14.10 -8.89
C VAL A 42 -2.37 13.75 -8.81
N GLY A 43 -1.49 14.75 -8.81
CA GLY A 43 -0.04 14.54 -8.73
C GLY A 43 0.33 13.61 -7.56
N VAL A 44 1.49 12.94 -7.68
CA VAL A 44 1.99 12.00 -6.67
C VAL A 44 1.91 12.63 -5.27
N ASN A 45 1.27 11.93 -4.33
CA ASN A 45 0.98 12.45 -2.99
C ASN A 45 1.32 11.45 -1.88
N LEU A 46 1.75 11.97 -0.72
CA LEU A 46 1.97 11.20 0.49
C LEU A 46 0.82 11.49 1.47
N CYS A 47 -0.08 10.53 1.69
CA CYS A 47 -1.27 10.73 2.53
C CYS A 47 -2.10 11.97 2.14
N GLY A 48 -2.25 12.26 0.83
CA GLY A 48 -2.92 13.45 0.33
C GLY A 48 -2.06 14.72 0.27
N ALA A 49 -0.83 14.71 0.79
CA ALA A 49 0.11 15.82 0.67
C ALA A 49 0.85 15.78 -0.68
N VAL A 50 0.52 16.73 -1.57
CA VAL A 50 1.19 16.89 -2.88
C VAL A 50 2.40 17.84 -2.77
N SER A 51 2.34 18.82 -1.87
CA SER A 51 3.39 19.85 -1.70
C SER A 51 4.52 19.37 -0.78
N ILE A 52 5.77 19.58 -1.19
CA ILE A 52 6.97 19.25 -0.40
C ILE A 52 6.95 19.84 1.02
N HIS A 53 6.30 21.01 1.22
CA HIS A 53 6.14 21.61 2.54
C HIS A 53 5.31 20.70 3.47
N ASN A 54 4.13 20.26 3.03
CA ASN A 54 3.25 19.40 3.81
C ASN A 54 3.87 18.02 4.03
N VAL A 55 4.55 17.48 3.00
CA VAL A 55 5.31 16.23 3.11
C VAL A 55 6.39 16.32 4.20
N ARG A 56 7.12 17.45 4.26
CA ARG A 56 8.14 17.68 5.30
C ARG A 56 7.55 17.78 6.70
N ILE A 57 6.38 18.41 6.85
CA ILE A 57 5.68 18.48 8.14
C ILE A 57 5.29 17.08 8.59
N LEU A 58 4.63 16.30 7.72
CA LEU A 58 4.23 14.92 8.01
C LEU A 58 5.41 14.04 8.40
N LEU A 59 6.51 14.10 7.64
CA LEU A 59 7.73 13.35 7.97
C LEU A 59 8.33 13.78 9.30
N ARG A 60 8.29 15.07 9.62
CA ARG A 60 8.81 15.58 10.90
C ARG A 60 7.96 15.08 12.06
N GLU A 61 6.65 15.17 11.94
CA GLU A 61 5.70 14.69 12.93
C GLU A 61 5.89 13.20 13.15
N TRP A 62 5.90 12.41 12.08
CA TRP A 62 6.15 10.97 12.13
C TRP A 62 7.44 10.64 12.88
N ILE A 63 8.59 11.20 12.46
CA ILE A 63 9.89 11.00 13.11
C ILE A 63 9.88 11.41 14.59
N SER A 64 9.18 12.48 14.95
CA SER A 64 9.11 12.97 16.34
C SER A 64 8.10 12.23 17.22
N SER A 65 7.08 11.63 16.62
CA SER A 65 5.96 11.00 17.31
C SER A 65 6.24 9.53 17.66
N THR A 66 7.08 8.84 16.88
CA THR A 66 7.38 7.43 17.08
C THR A 66 8.89 7.20 17.29
N PRO A 67 9.28 6.40 18.30
CA PRO A 67 10.69 6.10 18.56
C PRO A 67 11.31 5.15 17.53
N ALA A 68 10.47 4.44 16.76
CA ALA A 68 10.88 3.59 15.65
C ALA A 68 9.77 3.59 14.58
N PRO A 69 10.12 3.57 13.29
CA PRO A 69 9.15 3.51 12.21
C PRO A 69 8.51 2.11 12.15
N GLN A 70 7.22 2.06 11.81
CA GLN A 70 6.54 0.80 11.53
C GLN A 70 6.77 0.39 10.08
N ALA A 71 6.75 -0.92 9.81
CA ALA A 71 7.03 -1.45 8.48
C ALA A 71 6.01 -0.96 7.43
N GLU A 72 4.76 -0.79 7.84
CA GLU A 72 3.69 -0.29 6.99
C GLU A 72 3.94 1.17 6.59
N ASP A 73 4.36 2.01 7.53
CA ASP A 73 4.68 3.42 7.26
C ASP A 73 5.91 3.55 6.34
N GLU A 74 6.92 2.69 6.53
CA GLU A 74 8.07 2.61 5.63
C GLU A 74 7.64 2.27 4.20
N GLU A 75 6.77 1.27 4.03
CA GLU A 75 6.29 0.85 2.72
C GLU A 75 5.49 1.95 2.02
N VAL A 76 4.62 2.67 2.74
CA VAL A 76 3.88 3.82 2.19
C VAL A 76 4.85 4.89 1.68
N LEU A 77 5.90 5.19 2.44
CA LEU A 77 6.89 6.17 2.02
C LEU A 77 7.72 5.70 0.82
N ILE A 78 8.09 4.41 0.79
CA ILE A 78 8.79 3.80 -0.35
C ILE A 78 7.94 3.90 -1.61
N SER A 79 6.67 3.52 -1.54
CA SER A 79 5.75 3.60 -2.68
C SER A 79 5.61 5.03 -3.18
N TYR A 80 5.43 6.01 -2.29
CA TYR A 80 5.40 7.42 -2.67
C TYR A 80 6.68 7.89 -3.37
N LEU A 81 7.85 7.50 -2.87
CA LEU A 81 9.12 7.82 -3.52
C LEU A 81 9.25 7.14 -4.89
N GLN A 82 8.81 5.89 -5.01
CA GLN A 82 8.79 5.15 -6.27
C GLN A 82 7.88 5.82 -7.30
N ASP A 83 6.70 6.27 -6.89
CA ASP A 83 5.77 7.00 -7.74
C ASP A 83 6.39 8.33 -8.22
N LEU A 84 7.10 9.05 -7.35
CA LEU A 84 7.84 10.27 -7.76
C LEU A 84 8.96 9.96 -8.77
N VAL A 85 9.65 8.83 -8.62
CA VAL A 85 10.68 8.38 -9.57
C VAL A 85 10.05 8.07 -10.94
N MET A 86 8.88 7.42 -10.96
CA MET A 86 8.12 7.13 -12.17
C MET A 86 7.62 8.41 -12.84
N ASP A 87 7.16 9.39 -12.06
CA ASP A 87 6.72 10.72 -12.53
C ASP A 87 7.91 11.65 -12.88
N LYS A 88 9.14 11.13 -12.82
CA LYS A 88 10.39 11.86 -13.12
C LYS A 88 10.65 13.06 -12.19
N ASN A 89 10.00 13.11 -11.04
CA ASN A 89 10.18 14.14 -10.03
C ASN A 89 11.32 13.79 -9.05
N LEU A 90 12.53 13.64 -9.60
CA LEU A 90 13.73 13.28 -8.84
C LEU A 90 14.15 14.35 -7.83
N GLU A 91 13.81 15.61 -8.10
CA GLU A 91 14.05 16.71 -7.16
C GLU A 91 13.29 16.49 -5.84
N GLN A 92 12.00 16.15 -5.93
CA GLN A 92 11.19 15.90 -4.74
C GLN A 92 11.67 14.66 -3.97
N VAL A 93 12.10 13.61 -4.67
CA VAL A 93 12.73 12.41 -4.07
C VAL A 93 13.97 12.80 -3.26
N ASP A 94 14.89 13.55 -3.86
CA ASP A 94 16.12 13.99 -3.20
C ASP A 94 15.83 14.90 -1.99
N LEU A 95 14.88 15.84 -2.12
CA LEU A 95 14.49 16.73 -1.04
C LEU A 95 13.87 15.99 0.15
N VAL A 96 13.09 14.94 -0.10
CA VAL A 96 12.46 14.11 0.93
C VAL A 96 13.52 13.28 1.66
N LEU A 97 14.36 12.57 0.91
CA LEU A 97 15.37 11.71 1.50
C LEU A 97 16.43 12.53 2.28
N LYS A 98 16.89 13.67 1.75
CA LYS A 98 17.78 14.59 2.48
C LYS A 98 17.14 15.13 3.75
N PHE A 99 15.85 15.43 3.70
CA PHE A 99 15.14 15.91 4.87
C PHE A 99 15.10 14.84 5.96
N MET A 100 14.76 13.59 5.62
CA MET A 100 14.78 12.49 6.59
C MET A 100 16.17 12.31 7.18
N ALA A 101 17.21 12.19 6.34
CA ALA A 101 18.58 11.98 6.79
C ALA A 101 19.04 13.05 7.79
N ARG A 102 18.71 14.32 7.55
CA ARG A 102 19.04 15.43 8.46
C ARG A 102 18.33 15.32 9.80
N ASN A 103 17.06 14.92 9.83
CA ASN A 103 16.31 14.79 11.08
C ASN A 103 16.80 13.56 11.88
N LEU A 104 17.14 12.46 11.20
CA LEU A 104 17.61 11.25 11.86
C LEU A 104 19.01 11.39 12.46
N LYS A 105 19.90 12.18 11.82
CA LYS A 105 21.19 12.58 12.42
C LYS A 105 21.05 13.24 13.80
N GLN A 106 19.95 13.95 14.05
CA GLN A 106 19.73 14.63 15.32
C GLN A 106 19.23 13.70 16.42
N GLN A 107 18.70 12.53 16.07
CA GLN A 107 18.04 11.60 16.99
C GLN A 107 18.93 10.44 17.43
N GLU A 108 20.10 10.23 16.80
CA GLU A 108 21.05 9.12 17.07
C GLU A 108 20.35 7.75 17.30
N ASN A 109 19.35 7.44 16.48
CA ASN A 109 18.53 6.24 16.64
C ASN A 109 18.78 5.24 15.51
N ASP A 110 19.42 4.12 15.84
CA ASP A 110 19.84 3.09 14.90
C ASP A 110 18.67 2.41 14.16
N ASN A 111 17.49 2.32 14.78
CA ASN A 111 16.31 1.75 14.13
C ASN A 111 15.88 2.64 12.97
N TRP A 112 15.79 3.94 13.20
CA TRP A 112 15.47 4.91 12.16
C TRP A 112 16.53 4.98 11.06
N LEU A 113 17.82 4.86 11.39
CA LEU A 113 18.90 4.81 10.40
C LEU A 113 18.79 3.56 9.51
N THR A 114 18.46 2.41 10.11
CA THR A 114 18.23 1.15 9.37
C THR A 114 17.06 1.28 8.42
N SER A 115 15.95 1.85 8.88
CA SER A 115 14.76 2.10 8.06
C SER A 115 15.02 3.10 6.95
N LEU A 116 15.75 4.19 7.22
CA LEU A 116 16.17 5.14 6.19
C LEU A 116 17.02 4.46 5.11
N HIS A 117 17.97 3.61 5.51
CA HIS A 117 18.78 2.86 4.56
C HIS A 117 17.93 1.92 3.70
N ARG A 118 16.93 1.27 4.29
CA ARG A 118 15.96 0.44 3.56
C ARG A 118 15.16 1.27 2.56
N ILE A 119 14.56 2.38 2.99
CA ILE A 119 13.78 3.29 2.14
C ILE A 119 14.63 3.81 0.97
N PHE A 120 15.85 4.26 1.27
CA PHE A 120 16.81 4.71 0.27
C PHE A 120 17.16 3.60 -0.73
N THR A 121 17.49 2.40 -0.24
CA THR A 121 17.89 1.27 -1.09
C THR A 121 16.77 0.87 -2.04
N GLN A 122 15.52 0.79 -1.56
CA GLN A 122 14.37 0.42 -2.39
C GLN A 122 14.07 1.49 -3.45
N THR A 123 14.15 2.77 -3.08
CA THR A 123 13.99 3.88 -4.04
C THR A 123 15.11 3.86 -5.08
N GLN A 124 16.35 3.67 -4.63
CA GLN A 124 17.55 3.63 -5.47
C GLN A 124 17.52 2.48 -6.48
N ALA A 125 16.99 1.31 -6.08
CA ALA A 125 16.82 0.16 -6.96
C ALA A 125 15.92 0.51 -8.15
N LEU A 126 14.82 1.25 -7.92
CA LEU A 126 13.93 1.70 -8.99
C LEU A 126 14.58 2.79 -9.86
N VAL A 127 15.26 3.76 -9.26
CA VAL A 127 15.99 4.81 -10.02
C VAL A 127 17.03 4.17 -10.94
N PHE A 128 17.79 3.19 -10.44
CA PHE A 128 18.78 2.47 -11.24
C PHE A 128 18.12 1.68 -12.37
N HIS A 129 17.01 1.00 -12.11
CA HIS A 129 16.28 0.26 -13.13
C HIS A 129 15.74 1.17 -14.25
N LEU A 130 15.21 2.34 -13.88
CA LEU A 130 14.53 3.24 -14.82
C LEU A 130 15.49 4.18 -15.56
N TYR A 131 16.52 4.69 -14.89
CA TYR A 131 17.44 5.71 -15.43
C TYR A 131 18.85 5.18 -15.67
N GLY A 132 19.16 3.94 -15.29
CA GLY A 132 20.51 3.36 -15.41
C GLY A 132 21.57 4.04 -14.53
N SER A 133 21.15 4.96 -13.66
CA SER A 133 22.00 5.80 -12.82
C SER A 133 21.58 5.70 -11.37
N ARG A 134 22.51 6.00 -10.45
CA ARG A 134 22.25 5.99 -9.00
C ARG A 134 22.02 7.42 -8.52
N LEU A 135 20.99 7.64 -7.71
CA LEU A 135 20.82 8.87 -6.95
C LEU A 135 22.06 9.08 -6.07
N ALA A 136 22.45 10.33 -5.84
CA ALA A 136 23.62 10.64 -5.03
C ALA A 136 23.50 9.97 -3.65
N SER A 137 24.61 9.38 -3.17
CA SER A 137 24.63 8.76 -1.85
C SER A 137 24.28 9.82 -0.81
N ILE A 138 23.27 9.53 -0.01
CA ILE A 138 22.92 10.37 1.12
C ILE A 138 23.91 10.05 2.22
N SER A 139 24.82 10.99 2.49
CA SER A 139 25.70 10.88 3.65
C SER A 139 24.86 11.11 4.90
N VAL A 140 24.42 10.01 5.51
CA VAL A 140 23.90 9.95 6.88
C VAL A 140 25.03 10.12 7.88
#